data_AF-A0A8H4EI01-F1
#
_entry.id   AF-A0A8H4EI01-F1
#
_cell.length_a   1.000
_cell.length_b   1.000
_cell.length_c   1.000
_cell.angle_alpha   90.00
_cell.angle_beta   90.00
_cell.angle_gamma   90.00
#
_symmetry.space_group_name_H-M   'P 1'
#
loop_
_entity.id
_entity.type
_entity.pdbx_description
1 polymer ?
#
loop_
_entity_poly.entity_id
_entity_poly.type
_entity_poly.pdbx_seq_one_letter_code
_entity_poly.pdbx_strand_id
1 'polypeptide(L)'
;MATEKVSFLESQQSREIIEISQLLQETSDNVTTNPSGLLLSAKCPVVKKILKAMAAGIDVSSLFENVVKDLHDENLVVRGLALRTLCSMRLSEYVPYMLESLNSALKDSSAYVRKTALISCIKVFHLSPKHVLDTTLIDQLYKTLGDRDSEVVANCVVALNEILHSQGGMTVNKKIAMYLLQRIRDFNEWHQCLILNTLVRYQPNEDNEIYDIMVYIIRI
;
A
#
# COMPACT_ATOMS: atom_id res chain seq x y z
N MET A 1 28.26 13.25 -31.73
CA MET A 1 28.71 12.74 -30.42
C MET A 1 27.62 12.75 -29.33
N ALA A 2 26.88 13.85 -29.10
CA ALA A 2 25.78 13.84 -28.12
C ALA A 2 24.58 12.98 -28.58
N THR A 3 24.20 13.07 -29.85
CA THR A 3 23.07 12.36 -30.46
C THR A 3 23.25 10.84 -30.52
N GLU A 4 24.46 10.35 -30.80
CA GLU A 4 24.78 8.90 -30.79
C GLU A 4 24.77 8.30 -29.39
N LYS A 5 25.16 9.08 -28.37
CA LYS A 5 25.08 8.64 -26.98
C LYS A 5 23.62 8.48 -26.54
N VAL A 6 22.75 9.41 -26.92
CA VAL A 6 21.31 9.33 -26.63
C VAL A 6 20.69 8.08 -27.28
N SER A 7 20.95 7.82 -28.57
CA SER A 7 20.43 6.63 -29.25
C SER A 7 20.95 5.30 -28.68
N PHE A 8 22.20 5.29 -28.16
CA PHE A 8 22.77 4.10 -27.52
C PHE A 8 22.13 3.83 -26.15
N LEU A 9 21.93 4.87 -25.35
CA LEU A 9 21.25 4.79 -24.05
C LEU A 9 19.80 4.32 -24.20
N GLU A 10 19.05 4.88 -25.16
CA GLU A 10 17.68 4.43 -25.47
C GLU A 10 17.65 2.96 -25.90
N SER A 11 18.58 2.55 -26.76
CA SER A 11 18.71 1.15 -27.19
C SER A 11 19.01 0.19 -26.03
N GLN A 12 19.81 0.63 -25.06
CA GLN A 12 20.15 -0.16 -23.88
C GLN A 12 18.95 -0.28 -22.93
N GLN A 13 18.20 0.81 -22.73
CA GLN A 13 16.97 0.81 -21.93
C GLN A 13 15.90 -0.10 -22.55
N SER A 14 15.69 -0.05 -23.87
CA SER A 14 14.75 -0.94 -24.54
C SER A 14 15.14 -2.43 -24.40
N ARG A 15 16.43 -2.75 -24.45
CA ARG A 15 16.92 -4.14 -24.22
C ARG A 15 16.65 -4.61 -22.80
N GLU A 16 16.88 -3.75 -21.81
CA GLU A 16 16.61 -4.08 -20.40
C GLU A 16 15.13 -4.38 -20.16
N ILE A 17 14.22 -3.63 -20.76
CA ILE A 17 12.77 -3.90 -20.67
C ILE A 17 12.39 -5.22 -21.34
N ILE A 18 12.97 -5.53 -22.50
CA ILE A 18 12.73 -6.81 -23.19
C ILE A 18 13.21 -7.98 -22.33
N GLU A 19 14.41 -7.88 -21.74
CA GLU A 19 14.94 -8.91 -20.83
C GLU A 19 14.03 -9.11 -19.62
N ILE A 20 13.57 -8.02 -18.99
CA ILE A 20 12.63 -8.10 -17.87
C ILE A 20 11.32 -8.79 -18.29
N SER A 21 10.78 -8.46 -19.46
CA SER A 21 9.56 -9.10 -19.97
C SER A 21 9.74 -10.59 -20.20
N GLN A 22 10.89 -11.02 -20.75
CA GLN A 22 11.21 -12.43 -20.95
C GLN A 22 11.31 -13.17 -19.61
N LEU A 23 12.02 -12.59 -18.64
CA LEU A 23 12.14 -13.19 -17.30
C LEU A 23 10.79 -13.34 -16.60
N LEU A 24 9.84 -12.41 -16.78
CA LEU A 24 8.48 -12.54 -16.23
C LEU A 24 7.70 -13.70 -16.88
N GLN A 25 7.92 -13.96 -18.17
CA GLN A 25 7.29 -15.09 -18.88
C GLN A 25 7.89 -16.43 -18.44
N GLU A 26 9.21 -16.51 -18.27
CA GLU A 26 9.91 -17.75 -17.88
C GLU A 26 9.67 -18.15 -16.42
N THR A 27 9.39 -17.18 -15.54
CA THR A 27 9.24 -17.42 -14.10
C THR A 27 7.81 -17.78 -13.67
N SER A 28 6.88 -17.98 -14.61
CA SER A 28 5.50 -18.39 -14.30
C SER A 28 5.39 -19.77 -13.64
N ASP A 29 6.41 -20.62 -13.75
CA ASP A 29 6.27 -22.06 -13.48
C ASP A 29 7.06 -22.56 -12.24
N ASN A 30 7.89 -21.73 -11.60
CA ASN A 30 8.82 -22.19 -10.56
C ASN A 30 8.54 -21.60 -9.17
N VAL A 31 7.78 -22.34 -8.36
CA VAL A 31 7.63 -22.09 -6.91
C VAL A 31 8.71 -22.88 -6.17
N THR A 32 9.65 -22.19 -5.51
CA THR A 32 10.61 -22.84 -4.61
C THR A 32 10.37 -22.39 -3.17
N THR A 33 10.35 -23.33 -2.23
CA THR A 33 10.19 -23.05 -0.81
C THR A 33 11.56 -22.93 -0.14
N ASN A 34 11.75 -21.90 0.68
CA ASN A 34 12.98 -21.74 1.49
C ASN A 34 12.84 -22.44 2.86
N PRO A 35 13.95 -22.61 3.62
CA PRO A 35 13.93 -23.26 4.95
C PRO A 35 13.11 -22.49 6.01
N SER A 36 12.72 -21.24 5.74
CA SER A 36 11.94 -20.38 6.62
C SER A 36 10.44 -20.39 6.31
N GLY A 37 9.98 -21.24 5.37
CA GLY A 37 8.57 -21.36 4.98
C GLY A 37 8.04 -20.20 4.13
N LEU A 38 8.90 -19.28 3.69
CA LEU A 38 8.50 -18.23 2.74
C LEU A 38 8.57 -18.82 1.33
N LEU A 39 7.45 -18.83 0.60
CA LEU A 39 7.46 -19.12 -0.84
C LEU A 39 8.39 -18.09 -1.50
N LEU A 40 9.52 -18.52 -2.04
CA LEU A 40 10.39 -17.67 -2.84
C LEU A 40 9.98 -17.89 -4.30
N SER A 41 9.06 -17.05 -4.78
CA SER A 41 8.75 -17.01 -6.21
C SER A 41 9.96 -16.46 -6.95
N ALA A 42 10.34 -17.15 -8.04
CA ALA A 42 11.36 -16.65 -8.98
C ALA A 42 10.98 -15.29 -9.60
N LYS A 43 9.70 -14.88 -9.51
CA LYS A 43 9.21 -13.56 -9.94
C LYS A 43 9.62 -12.42 -9.02
N CYS A 44 9.82 -12.65 -7.72
CA CYS A 44 10.11 -11.58 -6.75
C CYS A 44 11.33 -10.72 -7.13
N PRO A 45 12.48 -11.30 -7.54
CA PRO A 45 13.62 -10.53 -8.06
C PRO A 45 13.27 -9.71 -9.32
N VAL A 46 12.45 -10.28 -10.21
CA VAL A 46 12.07 -9.65 -11.49
C VAL A 46 11.19 -8.42 -11.24
N VAL A 47 10.16 -8.54 -10.39
CA VAL A 47 9.31 -7.38 -10.02
C VAL A 47 10.12 -6.29 -9.31
N LYS A 48 11.13 -6.68 -8.50
CA LYS A 48 12.08 -5.71 -7.91
C LYS A 48 12.95 -5.01 -8.97
N LYS A 49 13.34 -5.68 -10.07
CA LYS A 49 14.05 -5.04 -11.18
C LYS A 49 13.18 -3.95 -11.83
N ILE A 50 11.88 -4.19 -12.04
CA ILE A 50 10.97 -3.17 -12.60
C ILE A 50 10.98 -1.89 -11.76
N LEU A 51 10.89 -2.03 -10.43
CA LEU A 51 10.94 -0.88 -9.52
C LEU A 51 12.27 -0.13 -9.57
N LYS A 52 13.39 -0.83 -9.74
CA LYS A 52 14.70 -0.21 -9.93
C LYS A 52 14.78 0.53 -11.26
N ALA A 53 14.26 -0.06 -12.34
CA ALA A 53 14.19 0.56 -13.66
C ALA A 53 13.36 1.86 -13.61
N MET A 54 12.20 1.84 -12.94
CA MET A 54 11.40 3.05 -12.71
C MET A 54 12.17 4.12 -11.92
N ALA A 55 12.90 3.73 -10.87
CA ALA A 55 13.71 4.67 -10.09
C ALA A 55 14.88 5.26 -10.90
N ALA A 56 15.36 4.55 -11.93
CA ALA A 56 16.35 5.03 -12.88
C ALA A 56 15.75 5.89 -14.01
N GLY A 57 14.43 6.12 -14.01
CA GLY A 57 13.73 6.91 -15.03
C GLY A 57 13.47 6.15 -16.33
N ILE A 58 13.56 4.82 -16.32
CA ILE A 58 13.25 3.99 -17.49
C ILE A 58 11.73 3.82 -17.57
N ASP A 59 11.18 4.03 -18.77
CA ASP A 59 9.77 3.76 -19.04
C ASP A 59 9.50 2.25 -19.05
N VAL A 60 8.63 1.82 -18.13
CA VAL A 60 8.23 0.41 -17.94
C VAL A 60 6.75 0.19 -18.31
N SER A 61 6.10 1.16 -18.96
CA SER A 61 4.66 1.12 -19.23
C SER A 61 4.25 -0.12 -20.04
N SER A 62 5.13 -0.62 -20.91
CA SER A 62 4.92 -1.86 -21.67
C SER A 62 4.82 -3.13 -20.80
N LEU A 63 5.24 -3.07 -19.55
CA LEU A 63 5.16 -4.19 -18.60
C LEU A 63 3.85 -4.18 -17.78
N PHE A 64 2.95 -3.22 -18.03
CA PHE A 64 1.69 -3.06 -17.29
C PHE A 64 0.89 -4.37 -17.21
N GLU A 65 0.65 -5.04 -18.35
CA GLU A 65 -0.14 -6.27 -18.39
C GLU A 65 0.48 -7.41 -17.56
N ASN A 66 1.81 -7.53 -17.58
CA ASN A 66 2.52 -8.53 -16.78
C ASN A 66 2.36 -8.25 -15.28
N VAL A 67 2.48 -6.97 -14.88
CA VAL A 67 2.31 -6.57 -13.48
C VAL A 67 0.88 -6.76 -13.02
N VAL A 68 -0.10 -6.48 -13.87
CA VAL A 68 -1.52 -6.74 -13.61
C VAL A 68 -1.76 -8.22 -13.34
N LYS A 69 -1.20 -9.11 -14.17
CA LYS A 69 -1.30 -10.57 -13.97
C LYS A 69 -0.75 -11.00 -12.60
N ASP A 70 0.37 -10.41 -12.18
CA ASP A 70 1.03 -10.74 -10.91
C ASP A 70 0.27 -10.26 -9.66
N LEU A 71 -0.75 -9.40 -9.79
CA LEU A 71 -1.65 -9.03 -8.67
C LEU A 71 -2.45 -10.23 -8.15
N HIS A 72 -2.65 -11.24 -8.99
CA HIS A 72 -3.42 -12.44 -8.68
C HIS A 72 -2.54 -13.68 -8.43
N ASP A 73 -1.24 -13.49 -8.22
CA ASP A 73 -0.30 -14.58 -7.94
C ASP A 73 -0.60 -15.25 -6.59
N GLU A 74 -0.39 -16.57 -6.48
CA GLU A 74 -0.56 -17.30 -5.22
C GLU A 74 0.39 -16.79 -4.12
N ASN A 75 1.57 -16.31 -4.51
CA ASN A 75 2.55 -15.76 -3.59
C ASN A 75 2.20 -14.34 -3.15
N LEU A 76 1.92 -14.17 -1.84
CA LEU A 76 1.61 -12.88 -1.23
C LEU A 76 2.68 -11.79 -1.46
N VAL A 77 3.96 -12.18 -1.57
CA VAL A 77 5.07 -11.24 -1.80
C VAL A 77 5.03 -10.72 -3.22
N VAL A 78 4.74 -11.59 -4.19
CA VAL A 78 4.55 -11.21 -5.60
C VAL A 78 3.36 -10.27 -5.73
N ARG A 79 2.19 -10.62 -5.17
CA ARG A 79 1.01 -9.75 -5.19
C ARG A 79 1.29 -8.36 -4.64
N GLY A 80 1.91 -8.27 -3.46
CA GLY A 80 2.23 -6.98 -2.85
C GLY A 80 3.27 -6.19 -3.65
N LEU A 81 4.31 -6.85 -4.18
CA LEU A 81 5.29 -6.19 -5.04
C LEU A 81 4.67 -5.70 -6.36
N ALA A 82 3.79 -6.50 -6.98
CA ALA A 82 3.07 -6.13 -8.18
C ALA A 82 2.18 -4.90 -7.93
N LEU A 83 1.41 -4.90 -6.83
CA LEU A 83 0.58 -3.76 -6.44
C LEU A 83 1.40 -2.49 -6.25
N ARG A 84 2.52 -2.59 -5.52
CA ARG A 84 3.43 -1.47 -5.32
C ARG A 84 4.03 -0.97 -6.63
N THR A 85 4.33 -1.88 -7.54
CA THR A 85 4.90 -1.58 -8.87
C THR A 85 3.87 -0.84 -9.71
N LEU A 86 2.66 -1.38 -9.85
CA LEU A 86 1.53 -0.78 -10.56
C LEU A 86 1.31 0.67 -10.13
N CYS A 87 1.15 0.92 -8.83
CA CYS A 87 0.90 2.27 -8.31
C CYS A 87 2.13 3.19 -8.36
N SER A 88 3.33 2.66 -8.64
CA SER A 88 4.55 3.45 -8.83
C SER A 88 4.81 3.82 -10.29
N MET A 89 4.17 3.14 -11.26
CA MET A 89 4.25 3.49 -12.69
C MET A 89 3.61 4.84 -13.00
N ARG A 90 2.68 5.30 -12.14
CA ARG A 90 2.02 6.62 -12.25
C ARG A 90 1.30 6.88 -13.58
N LEU A 91 0.72 5.83 -14.17
CA LEU A 91 -0.06 5.93 -15.40
C LEU A 91 -1.47 6.46 -15.10
N SER A 92 -1.68 7.76 -15.26
CA SER A 92 -2.93 8.45 -14.90
C SER A 92 -4.17 7.88 -15.59
N GLU A 93 -4.02 7.41 -16.83
CA GLU A 93 -5.11 6.80 -17.62
C GLU A 93 -5.64 5.49 -17.01
N TYR A 94 -4.83 4.80 -16.19
CA TYR A 94 -5.20 3.56 -15.52
C TYR A 94 -5.63 3.76 -14.06
N VAL A 95 -5.78 4.99 -13.57
CA VAL A 95 -6.22 5.26 -12.18
C VAL A 95 -7.50 4.50 -11.80
N PRO A 96 -8.56 4.46 -12.62
CA PRO A 96 -9.76 3.68 -12.27
C PRO A 96 -9.46 2.20 -12.00
N TYR A 97 -8.60 1.59 -12.82
CA TYR A 97 -8.16 0.21 -12.65
C TYR A 97 -7.29 0.02 -11.40
N MET A 98 -6.40 0.97 -11.11
CA MET A 98 -5.60 0.95 -9.87
C MET A 98 -6.50 1.00 -8.64
N LEU A 99 -7.57 1.80 -8.65
CA LEU A 99 -8.52 1.88 -7.55
C LEU A 99 -9.29 0.57 -7.34
N GLU A 100 -9.67 -0.12 -8.41
CA GLU A 100 -10.27 -1.46 -8.32
C GLU A 100 -9.29 -2.48 -7.71
N SER A 101 -8.04 -2.47 -8.18
CA SER A 101 -6.97 -3.33 -7.67
C SER A 101 -6.68 -3.07 -6.18
N LEU A 102 -6.69 -1.80 -5.75
CA LEU A 102 -6.53 -1.41 -4.35
C LEU A 102 -7.69 -1.91 -3.49
N ASN A 103 -8.93 -1.78 -3.97
CA ASN A 103 -10.12 -2.27 -3.27
C ASN A 103 -10.08 -3.80 -3.06
N SER A 104 -9.56 -4.54 -4.04
CA SER A 104 -9.33 -5.98 -3.91
C SER A 104 -8.21 -6.27 -2.90
N ALA A 105 -7.08 -5.57 -3.02
CA ALA A 105 -5.91 -5.77 -2.17
C ALA A 105 -6.13 -5.40 -0.69
N LEU A 106 -7.00 -4.44 -0.39
CA LEU A 106 -7.43 -4.12 0.98
C LEU A 106 -8.18 -5.27 1.66
N LYS A 107 -8.68 -6.24 0.89
CA LYS A 107 -9.40 -7.43 1.37
C LYS A 107 -8.57 -8.71 1.24
N ASP A 108 -7.28 -8.59 0.88
CA ASP A 108 -6.39 -9.74 0.72
C ASP A 108 -6.22 -10.52 2.03
N SER A 109 -6.03 -11.82 1.95
CA SER A 109 -5.83 -12.69 3.11
C SER A 109 -4.56 -12.33 3.90
N SER A 110 -3.52 -11.87 3.20
CA SER A 110 -2.22 -11.52 3.75
C SER A 110 -2.18 -10.07 4.26
N ALA A 111 -1.76 -9.90 5.52
CA ALA A 111 -1.54 -8.57 6.10
C ALA A 111 -0.48 -7.76 5.33
N TYR A 112 0.52 -8.42 4.74
CA TYR A 112 1.54 -7.75 3.92
C TYR A 112 0.93 -7.05 2.70
N VAL A 113 -0.01 -7.72 2.00
CA VAL A 113 -0.66 -7.15 0.82
C VAL A 113 -1.58 -6.00 1.23
N ARG A 114 -2.36 -6.16 2.31
CA ARG A 114 -3.22 -5.08 2.84
C ARG A 114 -2.42 -3.85 3.27
N LYS A 115 -1.30 -4.02 3.98
CA LYS A 115 -0.36 -2.91 4.32
C LYS A 115 0.17 -2.22 3.06
N THR A 116 0.55 -2.99 2.05
CA THR A 116 1.04 -2.45 0.79
C THR A 116 -0.05 -1.68 0.03
N ALA A 117 -1.30 -2.14 0.10
CA ALA A 117 -2.44 -1.45 -0.47
C ALA A 117 -2.66 -0.08 0.18
N LEU A 118 -2.56 0.03 1.50
CA LEU A 118 -2.72 1.30 2.23
C LEU A 118 -1.70 2.36 1.78
N ILE A 119 -0.41 1.98 1.69
CA ILE A 119 0.64 2.88 1.19
C ILE A 119 0.38 3.25 -0.28
N SER A 120 -0.13 2.31 -1.07
CA SER A 120 -0.43 2.52 -2.48
C SER A 120 -1.66 3.41 -2.70
N CYS A 121 -2.63 3.41 -1.77
CA CYS A 121 -3.75 4.35 -1.77
C CYS A 121 -3.27 5.80 -1.69
N ILE A 122 -2.30 6.08 -0.82
CA ILE A 122 -1.68 7.42 -0.70
C ILE A 122 -1.01 7.83 -2.03
N LYS A 123 -0.28 6.91 -2.67
CA LYS A 123 0.36 7.18 -3.97
C LYS A 123 -0.65 7.53 -5.06
N VAL A 124 -1.74 6.76 -5.15
CA VAL A 124 -2.80 7.01 -6.14
C VAL A 124 -3.56 8.29 -5.82
N PHE A 125 -3.74 8.63 -4.53
CA PHE A 125 -4.29 9.91 -4.12
C PHE A 125 -3.43 11.09 -4.61
N HIS A 126 -2.11 11.04 -4.45
CA HIS A 126 -1.24 12.09 -5.00
C HIS A 126 -1.22 12.13 -6.52
N LEU A 127 -1.45 11.01 -7.20
CA LEU A 127 -1.55 10.96 -8.66
C LEU A 127 -2.84 11.61 -9.16
N SER A 128 -3.96 11.30 -8.50
CA SER A 128 -5.27 11.81 -8.88
C SER A 128 -6.21 11.89 -7.67
N PRO A 129 -6.20 13.02 -6.93
CA PRO A 129 -7.04 13.22 -5.77
C PRO A 129 -8.53 13.12 -6.10
N LYS A 130 -8.95 13.71 -7.23
CA LYS A 130 -10.35 13.75 -7.67
C LYS A 130 -10.95 12.34 -7.76
N HIS A 131 -10.32 11.44 -8.53
CA HIS A 131 -10.82 10.07 -8.66
C HIS A 131 -10.87 9.35 -7.31
N VAL A 132 -9.87 9.51 -6.43
CA VAL A 132 -9.91 8.88 -5.11
C VAL A 132 -11.11 9.37 -4.29
N LEU A 133 -11.34 10.68 -4.24
CA LEU A 133 -12.44 11.30 -3.50
C LEU A 133 -13.82 10.95 -4.08
N ASP A 134 -13.91 10.72 -5.39
CA ASP A 134 -15.15 10.33 -6.08
C ASP A 134 -15.49 8.83 -5.95
N THR A 135 -14.62 8.02 -5.32
CA THR A 135 -14.83 6.58 -5.10
C THR A 135 -15.10 6.21 -3.66
N THR A 136 -15.54 4.96 -3.44
CA THR A 136 -15.77 4.38 -2.10
C THR A 136 -14.49 3.97 -1.37
N LEU A 137 -13.31 4.40 -1.84
CA LEU A 137 -12.02 4.00 -1.25
C LEU A 137 -11.92 4.45 0.21
N ILE A 138 -12.34 5.68 0.52
CA ILE A 138 -12.30 6.21 1.89
C ILE A 138 -13.18 5.38 2.83
N ASP A 139 -14.37 4.97 2.38
CA ASP A 139 -15.25 4.09 3.17
C ASP A 139 -14.61 2.71 3.41
N GLN A 140 -13.88 2.18 2.43
CA GLN A 140 -13.12 0.94 2.60
C GLN A 140 -11.98 1.11 3.60
N LEU A 141 -11.26 2.24 3.57
CA LEU A 141 -10.21 2.53 4.55
C LEU A 141 -10.79 2.59 5.98
N TYR A 142 -11.93 3.27 6.19
CA TYR A 142 -12.58 3.25 7.51
C TYR A 142 -13.00 1.85 7.95
N LYS A 143 -13.38 0.95 7.03
CA LYS A 143 -13.63 -0.47 7.34
C LYS A 143 -12.34 -1.21 7.71
N THR A 144 -11.22 -0.91 7.05
CA THR A 144 -9.90 -1.48 7.34
C THR A 144 -9.38 -1.13 8.74
N LEU A 145 -9.91 -0.10 9.42
CA LEU A 145 -9.60 0.15 10.83
C LEU A 145 -9.98 -1.03 11.75
N GLY A 146 -10.92 -1.88 11.33
CA GLY A 146 -11.30 -3.10 12.05
C GLY A 146 -10.40 -4.31 11.79
N ASP A 147 -9.24 -4.14 11.14
CA ASP A 147 -8.34 -5.25 10.81
C ASP A 147 -7.79 -5.96 12.05
N ARG A 148 -7.59 -7.27 11.95
CA ARG A 148 -6.97 -8.09 13.00
C ARG A 148 -5.51 -7.72 13.25
N ASP A 149 -4.77 -7.32 12.22
CA ASP A 149 -3.36 -6.99 12.29
C ASP A 149 -3.15 -5.52 12.70
N SER A 150 -2.45 -5.29 13.82
CA SER A 150 -2.27 -3.93 14.37
C SER A 150 -1.43 -3.04 13.45
N GLU A 151 -0.49 -3.59 12.67
CA GLU A 151 0.25 -2.80 11.69
C GLU A 151 -0.62 -2.38 10.50
N VAL A 152 -1.58 -3.21 10.06
CA VAL A 152 -2.58 -2.81 9.06
C VAL A 152 -3.41 -1.64 9.59
N VAL A 153 -3.90 -1.72 10.83
CA VAL A 153 -4.69 -0.63 11.46
C VAL A 153 -3.88 0.65 11.55
N ALA A 154 -2.62 0.59 12.02
CA ALA A 154 -1.77 1.78 12.13
C ALA A 154 -1.48 2.43 10.76
N ASN A 155 -1.14 1.63 9.75
CA ASN A 155 -0.95 2.15 8.38
C ASN A 155 -2.24 2.72 7.79
N CYS A 156 -3.40 2.22 8.22
CA CYS A 156 -4.69 2.74 7.79
C CYS A 156 -4.96 4.12 8.38
N VAL A 157 -4.63 4.33 9.66
CA VAL A 157 -4.66 5.65 10.30
C VAL A 157 -3.75 6.64 9.56
N VAL A 158 -2.54 6.22 9.16
CA VAL A 158 -1.64 7.06 8.33
C VAL A 158 -2.32 7.43 7.00
N ALA A 159 -2.82 6.44 6.27
CA ALA A 159 -3.43 6.66 4.96
C ALA A 159 -4.66 7.58 5.04
N LEU A 160 -5.53 7.40 6.03
CA LEU A 160 -6.70 8.25 6.23
C LEU A 160 -6.30 9.67 6.63
N ASN A 161 -5.31 9.85 7.50
CA ASN A 161 -4.82 11.18 7.88
C ASN A 161 -4.18 11.93 6.70
N GLU A 162 -3.46 11.23 5.82
CA GLU A 162 -2.84 11.82 4.63
C GLU A 162 -3.88 12.18 3.56
N ILE A 163 -4.78 11.26 3.22
CA ILE A 163 -5.81 11.48 2.19
C ILE A 163 -6.79 12.58 2.62
N LEU A 164 -7.13 12.64 3.91
CA LEU A 164 -8.05 13.63 4.47
C LEU A 164 -7.32 14.82 5.10
N HIS A 165 -6.03 15.01 4.79
CA HIS A 165 -5.23 16.08 5.39
C HIS A 165 -5.88 17.46 5.23
N SER A 166 -6.45 17.75 4.06
CA SER A 166 -7.15 19.02 3.79
C SER A 166 -8.41 19.25 4.63
N GLN A 167 -8.95 18.19 5.25
CA GLN A 167 -10.12 18.22 6.14
C GLN A 167 -9.71 18.18 7.63
N GLY A 168 -8.40 18.25 7.93
CA GLY A 168 -7.87 18.10 9.29
C GLY A 168 -7.56 16.65 9.67
N GLY A 169 -7.53 15.74 8.69
CA GLY A 169 -7.23 14.32 8.87
C GLY A 169 -8.48 13.45 9.05
N MET A 170 -8.28 12.23 9.54
CA MET A 170 -9.37 11.27 9.76
C MET A 170 -10.36 11.78 10.82
N THR A 171 -11.65 11.60 10.56
CA THR A 171 -12.73 11.83 11.52
C THR A 171 -12.77 10.69 12.53
N VAL A 172 -12.65 11.04 13.81
CA VAL A 172 -12.68 10.07 14.91
C VAL A 172 -14.02 10.20 15.63
N ASN A 173 -14.75 9.08 15.74
CA ASN A 173 -15.94 8.98 16.58
C ASN A 173 -15.65 8.09 17.80
N LYS A 174 -16.59 8.06 18.77
CA LYS A 174 -16.50 7.23 19.98
C LYS A 174 -16.08 5.79 19.71
N LYS A 175 -16.69 5.14 18.71
CA LYS A 175 -16.39 3.73 18.39
C LYS A 175 -14.95 3.54 17.94
N ILE A 176 -14.45 4.41 17.06
CA ILE A 176 -13.06 4.37 16.58
C ILE A 176 -12.09 4.69 17.73
N ALA A 177 -12.37 5.73 18.52
CA ALA A 177 -11.53 6.11 19.65
C ALA A 177 -11.37 4.98 20.66
N MET A 178 -12.49 4.40 21.11
CA MET A 178 -12.47 3.29 22.06
C MET A 178 -11.78 2.05 21.49
N TYR A 179 -12.04 1.72 20.22
CA TYR A 179 -11.42 0.57 19.57
C TYR A 179 -9.89 0.69 19.53
N LEU A 180 -9.37 1.86 19.14
CA LEU A 180 -7.93 2.10 19.08
C LEU A 180 -7.28 2.10 20.48
N LEU A 181 -7.95 2.71 21.47
CA LEU A 181 -7.46 2.74 22.86
C LEU A 181 -7.46 1.37 23.52
N GLN A 182 -8.50 0.57 23.32
CA GLN A 182 -8.57 -0.78 23.86
C GLN A 182 -7.43 -1.67 23.35
N ARG A 183 -7.01 -1.45 22.10
CA ARG A 183 -5.93 -2.17 21.43
C ARG A 183 -4.57 -1.48 21.53
N ILE A 184 -4.42 -0.40 22.31
CA ILE A 184 -3.22 0.44 22.28
C ILE A 184 -1.91 -0.34 22.52
N ARG A 185 -1.97 -1.41 23.33
CA ARG A 185 -0.84 -2.29 23.64
C ARG A 185 -0.48 -3.28 22.52
N ASP A 186 -1.35 -3.49 21.54
CA ASP A 186 -1.07 -4.32 20.35
C ASP A 186 -0.14 -3.59 19.35
N PHE A 187 0.02 -2.27 19.53
CA PHE A 187 0.81 -1.41 18.66
C PHE A 187 2.22 -1.23 19.23
N ASN A 188 3.22 -1.10 18.34
CA ASN A 188 4.55 -0.64 18.73
C ASN A 188 4.54 0.84 19.15
N GLU A 189 5.64 1.30 19.74
CA GLU A 189 5.77 2.64 20.33
C GLU A 189 5.49 3.75 19.30
N TRP A 190 5.99 3.60 18.07
CA TRP A 190 5.74 4.54 16.98
C TRP A 190 4.25 4.63 16.62
N HIS A 191 3.59 3.49 16.52
CA HIS A 191 2.17 3.41 16.21
C HIS A 191 1.31 3.90 17.39
N GLN A 192 1.72 3.67 18.63
CA GLN A 192 1.05 4.23 19.81
C GLN A 192 1.08 5.76 19.79
N CYS A 193 2.25 6.36 19.52
CA CYS A 193 2.36 7.81 19.36
C CYS A 193 1.45 8.35 18.25
N LEU A 194 1.42 7.67 17.09
CA LEU A 194 0.54 8.04 15.97
C LEU A 194 -0.95 8.01 16.38
N ILE A 195 -1.37 6.95 17.07
CA ILE A 195 -2.75 6.77 17.51
C ILE A 195 -3.12 7.85 18.51
N LEU A 196 -2.30 8.04 19.56
CA LEU A 196 -2.55 9.06 20.57
C LEU A 196 -2.63 10.45 19.95
N ASN A 197 -1.72 10.81 19.04
CA ASN A 197 -1.76 12.08 18.31
C ASN A 197 -3.04 12.23 17.46
N THR A 198 -3.53 11.14 16.87
CA THR A 198 -4.81 11.13 16.15
C THR A 198 -5.99 11.37 17.10
N LEU A 199 -5.95 10.80 18.30
CA LEU A 199 -7.02 10.89 19.31
C LEU A 199 -7.06 12.22 20.05
N VAL A 200 -6.00 13.04 20.02
CA VAL A 200 -6.03 14.40 20.60
C VAL A 200 -7.18 15.25 20.03
N ARG A 201 -7.59 15.00 18.78
CA ARG A 201 -8.69 15.71 18.12
C ARG A 201 -10.09 15.23 18.57
N TYR A 202 -10.17 14.11 19.29
CA TYR A 202 -11.43 13.54 19.74
C TYR A 202 -11.88 14.22 21.04
N GLN A 203 -13.09 14.77 21.04
CA GLN A 203 -13.71 15.36 22.23
C GLN A 203 -14.77 14.41 22.79
N PRO A 204 -14.54 13.79 23.97
CA PRO A 204 -15.55 12.98 24.64
C PRO A 204 -16.67 13.87 25.18
N ASN A 205 -17.91 13.37 25.12
CA ASN A 205 -19.09 14.14 25.55
C ASN A 205 -19.60 13.73 26.92
N GLU A 206 -19.24 12.54 27.41
CA GLU A 206 -19.74 11.94 28.64
C GLU A 206 -18.62 11.78 29.67
N ASP A 207 -18.89 12.06 30.94
CA ASP A 207 -17.90 11.89 32.01
C ASP A 207 -17.38 10.46 32.09
N ASN A 208 -18.26 9.46 31.93
CA ASN A 208 -17.89 8.04 31.89
C ASN A 208 -16.87 7.74 30.78
N GLU A 209 -17.03 8.37 29.62
CA GLU A 209 -16.10 8.20 28.50
C GLU A 209 -14.73 8.80 28.82
N ILE A 210 -14.69 9.94 29.50
CA ILE A 210 -13.44 10.54 29.97
C ILE A 210 -12.74 9.58 30.94
N TYR A 211 -13.46 9.01 31.90
CA TYR A 211 -12.90 8.02 32.83
C TYR A 211 -12.33 6.79 32.09
N ASP A 212 -13.06 6.25 31.13
CA ASP A 212 -12.59 5.10 30.32
C ASP A 212 -11.30 5.46 29.58
N ILE A 213 -11.25 6.62 28.90
CA ILE A 213 -10.05 7.10 28.19
C ILE A 213 -8.87 7.24 29.17
N MET A 214 -9.09 7.87 30.32
CA MET A 214 -8.04 8.04 31.34
C MET A 214 -7.51 6.69 31.82
N VAL A 215 -8.39 5.71 32.07
CA VAL A 215 -8.00 4.36 32.49
C VAL A 215 -7.15 3.68 31.42
N TYR A 216 -7.51 3.81 30.13
CA TYR A 216 -6.69 3.25 29.06
C TYR A 216 -5.32 3.93 28.95
N ILE A 217 -5.26 5.26 29.07
CA ILE A 217 -3.99 6.02 28.99
C ILE A 217 -3.05 5.67 30.16
N ILE A 218 -3.56 5.56 31.39
CA ILE A 218 -2.75 5.20 32.58
C ILE A 218 -2.18 3.78 32.46
N ARG A 219 -2.81 2.92 31.66
CA ARG A 219 -2.39 1.54 31.44
C ARG A 219 -1.38 1.38 30.29
N ILE A 220 -1.00 2.44 29.58
CA ILE A 220 0.08 2.39 28.58
C ILE A 220 1.42 2.32 29.32
#